data_AF-A0A5B2XMT3-F1
#
_entry.id   AF-A0A5B2XMT3-F1
#
_cell.length_a   1.000
_cell.length_b   1.000
_cell.length_c   1.000
_cell.angle_alpha   90.00
_cell.angle_beta   90.00
_cell.angle_gamma   90.00
#
_symmetry.space_group_name_H-M   'P 1'
#
loop_
_entity.id
_entity.type
_entity.pdbx_description
1 polymer ?
#
loop_
_entity_poly.entity_id
_entity_poly.type
_entity_poly.pdbx_seq_one_letter_code
_entity_poly.pdbx_strand_id
1 'polypeptide(L)'
;MIIGPIQHAGELGTSVDGIRTLLAGKMPGVPRLEFATVDVRDAATAHRLAMTTPPAAGNRYILAGEQLSFPDMAHILATRYRISTRVLPDWLVRLGARFDANARTAAGSLGRTEHVSAAKARNELD
;
A
#
# COMPACT_ATOMS: atom_id res chain seq x y z
N MET A 1 -3.10 -1.87 0.24
CA MET A 1 -2.02 -1.70 -0.76
C MET A 1 -1.50 -3.08 -1.13
N ILE A 2 -1.52 -3.47 -2.40
CA ILE A 2 -1.07 -4.81 -2.84
C ILE A 2 0.32 -4.68 -3.46
N ILE A 3 1.28 -5.48 -3.00
CA ILE A 3 2.68 -5.45 -3.44
C ILE A 3 3.12 -6.85 -3.83
N GLY A 4 4.08 -6.98 -4.75
CA GLY A 4 4.63 -8.27 -5.11
C GLY A 4 5.28 -8.26 -6.48
N PRO A 5 5.60 -9.45 -7.03
CA PRO A 5 6.21 -9.58 -8.34
C PRO A 5 5.37 -8.92 -9.44
N ILE A 6 6.01 -8.09 -10.25
CA ILE A 6 5.37 -7.41 -11.39
C ILE A 6 5.36 -8.39 -12.57
N GLN A 7 4.17 -8.69 -13.08
CA GLN A 7 4.02 -9.58 -14.24
C GLN A 7 4.17 -8.84 -15.58
N HIS A 8 3.73 -7.58 -15.64
CA HIS A 8 3.72 -6.77 -16.86
C HIS A 8 4.35 -5.40 -16.58
N ALA A 9 5.54 -5.16 -17.12
CA ALA A 9 6.29 -3.93 -16.83
C ALA A 9 5.62 -2.65 -17.39
N GLY A 10 4.77 -2.78 -18.41
CA GLY A 10 4.06 -1.66 -19.04
C GLY A 10 2.82 -1.18 -18.29
N GLU A 11 2.27 -1.99 -17.37
CA GLU A 11 1.00 -1.74 -16.70
C GLU A 11 1.17 -1.79 -15.18
N LEU A 12 1.75 -0.72 -14.62
CA LEU A 12 1.95 -0.63 -13.19
C LEU A 12 0.67 -0.17 -12.49
N GLY A 13 0.21 -0.95 -11.52
CA GLY A 13 -0.84 -0.54 -10.60
C GLY A 13 -0.39 0.63 -9.71
N THR A 14 -1.35 1.39 -9.19
CA THR A 14 -1.13 2.58 -8.35
C THR A 14 -0.21 2.32 -7.15
N SER A 15 -0.32 1.13 -6.53
CA SER A 15 0.52 0.73 -5.39
C SER A 15 2.01 0.64 -5.77
N VAL A 16 2.32 0.00 -6.91
CA VAL A 16 3.69 -0.13 -7.41
C VAL A 16 4.21 1.21 -7.92
N ASP A 17 3.35 2.03 -8.54
CA ASP A 17 3.74 3.35 -9.01
C ASP A 17 4.15 4.30 -7.87
N GLY A 18 3.51 4.20 -6.70
CA GLY A 18 3.93 4.93 -5.50
C GLY A 18 5.38 4.62 -5.11
N ILE A 19 5.73 3.33 -5.06
CA ILE A 19 7.11 2.87 -4.78
C ILE A 19 8.07 3.29 -5.89
N ARG A 20 7.68 3.16 -7.16
CA ARG A 20 8.47 3.61 -8.32
C ARG A 20 8.80 5.09 -8.23
N THR A 21 7.81 5.93 -7.90
CA THR A 21 7.97 7.39 -7.83
C THR A 21 8.91 7.80 -6.70
N LEU A 22 8.83 7.09 -5.56
CA LEU A 22 9.76 7.25 -4.45
C LEU A 22 11.19 6.87 -4.85
N LEU A 23 11.38 5.69 -5.47
CA LEU A 23 12.68 5.22 -5.94
C LEU A 23 13.28 6.12 -7.03
N ALA A 24 12.44 6.70 -7.88
CA ALA A 24 12.85 7.66 -8.90
C ALA A 24 13.26 9.03 -8.34
N GLY A 25 13.11 9.27 -7.03
CA GLY A 25 13.44 10.55 -6.40
C GLY A 25 12.54 11.71 -6.85
N LYS A 26 11.38 11.41 -7.45
CA LYS A 26 10.45 12.40 -7.99
C LYS A 26 9.58 13.06 -6.91
N MET A 27 9.66 12.57 -5.68
CA MET A 27 8.97 13.14 -4.53
C MET A 27 9.94 13.99 -3.70
N PRO A 28 9.62 15.25 -3.38
CA PRO A 28 10.47 16.11 -2.54
C PRO A 28 10.57 15.60 -1.09
N GLY A 29 9.65 14.73 -0.69
CA GLY A 29 9.66 13.99 0.58
C GLY A 29 8.51 13.00 0.62
N VAL A 30 8.39 12.26 1.72
CA VAL A 30 7.44 11.16 1.88
C VAL A 30 6.24 11.62 2.70
N PRO A 31 5.01 11.57 2.17
CA PRO A 31 3.82 11.90 2.95
C PRO A 31 3.57 10.85 4.04
N ARG A 32 3.02 11.26 5.18
CA ARG A 32 2.66 10.36 6.28
C ARG A 32 1.35 9.63 5.96
N LEU A 33 1.47 8.59 5.15
CA LEU A 33 0.37 7.70 4.78
C LEU A 33 0.57 6.35 5.44
N GLU A 34 -0.52 5.71 5.82
CA GLU A 34 -0.52 4.35 6.36
C GLU A 34 -1.23 3.40 5.42
N PHE A 35 -0.71 2.18 5.33
CA PHE A 35 -1.25 1.17 4.44
C PHE A 35 -1.36 -0.18 5.15
N ALA A 36 -2.53 -0.81 5.01
CA ALA A 36 -2.67 -2.25 5.16
C ALA A 36 -2.08 -2.92 3.91
N THR A 37 -0.89 -3.51 4.03
CA THR A 37 -0.18 -4.11 2.89
C THR A 37 -0.50 -5.59 2.74
N VAL A 38 -0.47 -6.14 1.53
CA VAL A 38 -0.61 -7.59 1.30
C VAL A 38 0.24 -8.01 0.09
N ASP A 39 0.86 -9.18 0.16
CA ASP A 39 1.57 -9.76 -0.98
C ASP A 39 0.55 -10.26 -2.03
N VAL A 40 0.78 -9.97 -3.31
CA VAL A 40 -0.10 -10.39 -4.40
C VAL A 40 -0.27 -11.91 -4.49
N ARG A 41 0.73 -12.68 -4.09
CA ARG A 41 0.69 -14.16 -4.08
C ARG A 41 -0.25 -14.67 -2.99
N ASP A 42 -0.21 -14.04 -1.82
CA ASP A 42 -1.12 -14.36 -0.71
C ASP A 42 -2.55 -13.96 -1.07
N ALA A 43 -2.72 -12.79 -1.71
CA ALA A 43 -4.02 -12.36 -2.22
C ALA A 43 -4.61 -13.33 -3.25
N ALA A 44 -3.78 -13.84 -4.18
CA ALA A 44 -4.20 -14.84 -5.15
C ALA A 44 -4.60 -16.16 -4.49
N THR A 45 -3.81 -16.64 -3.52
CA THR A 45 -4.11 -17.84 -2.74
C THR A 45 -5.44 -17.70 -2.00
N ALA A 46 -5.63 -16.59 -1.29
CA ALA A 46 -6.85 -16.31 -0.55
C ALA A 46 -8.07 -16.17 -1.47
N HIS A 47 -7.92 -15.56 -2.66
CA HIS A 47 -9.00 -15.51 -3.66
C HIS A 47 -9.45 -16.90 -4.09
N ARG A 48 -8.50 -17.81 -4.37
CA ARG A 48 -8.81 -19.20 -4.71
C ARG A 48 -9.55 -19.88 -3.54
N LEU A 49 -9.03 -19.76 -2.32
CA LEU A 49 -9.63 -20.37 -1.14
C LEU A 49 -11.06 -19.85 -0.89
N ALA A 50 -11.28 -18.55 -1.02
CA ALA A 50 -12.60 -17.95 -0.86
C ALA A 50 -13.62 -18.48 -1.89
N MET A 51 -13.18 -18.92 -3.07
CA MET A 51 -14.05 -19.55 -4.08
C MET A 51 -14.29 -21.04 -3.82
N THR A 52 -13.31 -21.74 -3.22
CA THR A 52 -13.34 -23.20 -3.08
C THR A 52 -13.80 -23.68 -1.70
N THR A 53 -13.81 -22.82 -0.69
CA THR A 53 -14.22 -23.14 0.68
C THR A 53 -15.73 -22.89 0.83
N PRO A 54 -16.59 -23.92 0.97
CA PRO A 54 -18.04 -23.74 0.99
C PRO A 54 -18.54 -22.77 2.10
N PRO A 55 -17.99 -22.79 3.34
CA PRO A 55 -18.33 -21.81 4.36
C PRO A 55 -17.99 -20.35 4.00
N ALA A 56 -17.13 -20.11 3.00
CA ALA A 56 -16.74 -18.77 2.60
C ALA A 56 -17.81 -18.04 1.77
N ALA A 57 -18.81 -18.76 1.26
CA ALA A 57 -19.88 -18.16 0.47
C ALA A 57 -20.64 -17.08 1.26
N GLY A 58 -20.84 -15.92 0.65
CA GLY A 58 -21.55 -14.77 1.25
C GLY A 58 -20.72 -13.97 2.26
N ASN A 59 -19.48 -14.36 2.54
CA ASN A 59 -18.61 -13.66 3.48
C ASN A 59 -17.70 -12.63 2.80
N ARG A 60 -17.26 -11.64 3.59
CA ARG A 60 -16.16 -10.72 3.24
C ARG A 60 -14.93 -11.07 4.05
N TYR A 61 -13.77 -11.05 3.40
CA TYR A 61 -12.46 -11.34 3.99
C TYR A 61 -11.52 -10.18 3.74
N ILE A 62 -10.93 -9.66 4.82
CA ILE A 62 -9.87 -8.65 4.72
C ILE A 62 -8.54 -9.40 4.61
N LEU A 63 -7.75 -9.05 3.60
CA LEU A 63 -6.40 -9.54 3.41
C LEU A 63 -5.43 -8.39 3.69
N ALA A 64 -4.71 -8.53 4.80
CA ALA A 64 -3.74 -7.54 5.25
C ALA A 64 -2.67 -8.24 6.08
N GLY A 65 -1.42 -7.93 5.78
CA GLY A 65 -0.26 -8.20 6.62
C GLY A 65 -0.06 -7.07 7.62
N GLU A 66 1.20 -6.85 7.99
CA GLU A 66 1.56 -5.78 8.92
C GLU A 66 1.26 -4.40 8.33
N GLN A 67 0.76 -3.52 9.18
CA GLN A 67 0.51 -2.14 8.82
C GLN A 67 1.84 -1.41 8.70
N LEU A 68 2.03 -0.75 7.58
CA LEU A 68 3.29 -0.12 7.26
C LEU A 68 3.03 1.30 6.77
N SER A 69 3.71 2.28 7.37
CA SER A 69 3.63 3.65 6.90
C SER A 69 4.52 3.86 5.68
N PHE A 70 4.18 4.83 4.84
CA PHE A 70 5.00 5.16 3.67
C PHE A 70 6.41 5.65 4.04
N PRO A 71 6.59 6.44 5.12
CA PRO A 71 7.92 6.72 5.66
C PRO A 71 8.69 5.46 6.06
N ASP A 72 8.05 4.47 6.70
CA ASP A 72 8.71 3.20 7.07
C ASP A 72 9.14 2.42 5.82
N MET A 73 8.28 2.36 4.80
CA MET A 73 8.64 1.80 3.50
C MET A 73 9.86 2.51 2.89
N ALA A 74 9.91 3.85 2.97
CA ALA A 74 11.05 4.62 2.49
C ALA A 74 12.32 4.32 3.30
N HIS A 75 12.24 4.15 4.61
CA HIS A 75 13.37 3.73 5.43
C HIS A 75 13.87 2.34 5.07
N ILE A 76 12.98 1.38 4.86
CA ILE A 76 13.32 0.02 4.41
C ILE A 76 14.06 0.08 3.07
N LEU A 77 13.53 0.83 2.09
CA LEU A 77 14.15 0.98 0.77
C LEU A 77 15.48 1.74 0.84
N ALA A 78 15.62 2.72 1.75
CA ALA A 78 16.84 3.49 1.93
C ALA A 78 18.04 2.65 2.40
N THR A 79 17.80 1.44 2.93
CA THR A 79 18.89 0.49 3.26
C THR A 79 19.66 0.00 2.04
N ARG A 80 19.05 0.05 0.85
CA ARG A 80 19.61 -0.45 -0.41
C ARG A 80 19.69 0.60 -1.52
N TYR A 81 18.85 1.63 -1.46
CA TYR A 81 18.72 2.64 -2.50
C TYR A 81 18.93 4.05 -1.94
N ARG A 82 19.51 4.95 -2.73
CA ARG A 82 19.68 6.35 -2.35
C ARG A 82 18.40 7.14 -2.65
N ILE A 83 17.53 7.26 -1.65
CA ILE A 83 16.24 7.96 -1.74
C ILE A 83 16.03 8.92 -0.56
N SER A 84 15.07 9.83 -0.69
CA SER A 84 14.65 10.71 0.40
C SER A 84 13.74 9.96 1.38
N THR A 85 14.05 10.05 2.67
CA THR A 85 13.20 9.56 3.78
C THR A 85 12.53 10.70 4.55
N ARG A 86 12.69 11.96 4.09
CA ARG A 86 12.20 13.12 4.81
C ARG A 86 10.68 13.15 4.78
N VAL A 87 10.06 13.10 5.96
CA VAL A 87 8.60 13.17 6.09
C VAL A 87 8.11 14.59 5.74
N LEU A 88 7.10 14.68 4.87
CA LEU A 88 6.45 15.94 4.53
C LEU A 88 5.40 16.31 5.59
N PRO A 89 5.35 17.57 6.03
CA PRO A 89 4.23 18.07 6.81
C PRO A 89 2.90 17.98 6.04
N ASP A 90 1.83 17.58 6.71
CA ASP A 90 0.51 17.37 6.09
C ASP A 90 -0.03 18.61 5.36
N TRP A 91 0.21 19.81 5.89
CA TRP A 91 -0.22 21.06 5.26
C TRP A 91 0.45 21.27 3.89
N LEU A 92 1.70 20.82 3.73
CA LEU A 92 2.44 20.94 2.48
C LEU A 92 1.91 19.96 1.43
N VAL A 93 1.56 18.74 1.85
CA VAL A 93 0.88 17.76 1.00
C VAL A 93 -0.49 18.29 0.53
N ARG A 94 -1.27 18.89 1.45
CA ARG A 94 -2.56 19.54 1.14
C ARG A 94 -2.42 20.74 0.20
N LEU A 95 -1.32 21.49 0.28
CA LEU A 95 -1.03 22.57 -0.67
C LEU A 95 -0.72 21.99 -2.06
N GLY A 96 0.12 20.95 -2.12
CA GLY A 96 0.48 20.25 -3.36
C GLY A 96 -0.70 19.62 -4.09
N ALA A 97 -1.73 19.17 -3.36
CA ALA A 97 -2.96 18.58 -3.92
C ALA A 97 -3.71 19.47 -4.93
N ARG A 98 -3.47 20.78 -4.92
CA ARG A 98 -4.04 21.73 -5.89
C ARG A 98 -3.38 21.62 -7.26
N PHE A 99 -2.13 21.18 -7.32
CA PHE A 99 -1.31 21.22 -8.53
C PHE A 99 -0.98 19.82 -9.07
N ASP A 100 -1.00 18.79 -8.23
CA ASP A 100 -0.63 17.43 -8.60
C ASP A 100 -1.70 16.39 -8.20
N ALA A 101 -1.97 15.45 -9.11
CA ALA A 101 -2.99 14.43 -8.91
C ALA A 101 -2.59 13.39 -7.84
N ASN A 102 -1.31 13.02 -7.77
CA ASN A 102 -0.82 12.08 -6.77
C ASN A 102 -0.85 12.71 -5.36
N ALA A 103 -0.47 13.99 -5.25
CA ALA A 103 -0.60 14.76 -4.02
C ALA A 103 -2.07 14.89 -3.58
N ARG A 104 -3.02 14.99 -4.51
CA ARG A 104 -4.46 15.00 -4.21
C ARG A 104 -4.94 13.68 -3.63
N THR A 105 -4.54 12.56 -4.23
CA THR A 105 -4.82 11.22 -3.70
C THR A 105 -4.21 11.03 -2.31
N ALA A 106 -2.95 11.46 -2.12
CA ALA A 106 -2.29 11.42 -0.83
C ALA A 106 -3.02 12.28 0.22
N ALA A 107 -3.40 13.51 -0.13
CA ALA A 107 -4.09 14.42 0.77
C ALA A 107 -5.44 13.88 1.27
N GLY A 108 -6.18 13.15 0.43
CA GLY A 108 -7.43 12.48 0.82
C GLY A 108 -7.23 11.30 1.79
N SER A 109 -6.00 10.83 1.96
CA SER A 109 -5.65 9.70 2.83
C SER A 109 -4.88 10.12 4.09
N LEU A 110 -4.49 11.40 4.21
CA LEU A 110 -3.79 11.91 5.39
C LEU A 110 -4.65 11.78 6.65
N GLY A 111 -4.01 11.33 7.73
CA GLY A 111 -4.66 11.14 9.03
C GLY A 111 -5.59 9.93 9.11
N ARG A 112 -5.68 9.12 8.05
CA ARG A 112 -6.37 7.83 8.09
C ARG A 112 -5.41 6.77 8.61
N THR A 113 -5.88 5.99 9.58
CA THR A 113 -5.18 4.82 10.08
C THR A 113 -5.83 3.57 9.50
N GLU A 114 -5.03 2.71 8.88
CA GLU A 114 -5.50 1.46 8.25
C GLU A 114 -5.32 0.27 9.20
N HIS A 115 -5.84 0.40 10.43
CA HIS A 115 -5.86 -0.70 11.41
C HIS A 115 -6.96 -1.69 11.04
N VAL A 116 -6.58 -2.78 10.38
CA VAL A 116 -7.50 -3.83 9.97
C VAL A 116 -7.05 -5.20 10.48
N SER A 117 -8.02 -6.09 10.71
CA SER A 117 -7.75 -7.46 11.17
C SER A 117 -8.02 -8.46 10.06
N ALA A 118 -6.97 -9.20 9.68
CA ALA A 118 -7.06 -10.35 8.79
C ALA A 118 -7.35 -11.68 9.55
N ALA A 119 -7.76 -11.62 10.82
CA ALA A 119 -7.99 -12.81 11.64
C ALA A 119 -9.04 -13.76 11.03
N LYS A 120 -10.14 -13.22 10.49
CA LYS A 120 -11.18 -14.03 9.86
C LYS A 120 -10.64 -14.80 8.65
N ALA A 121 -9.86 -14.14 7.80
CA ALA A 121 -9.26 -14.78 6.63
C ALA A 121 -8.30 -15.89 7.06
N ARG A 122 -7.43 -15.65 8.04
CA ARG A 122 -6.51 -16.67 8.56
C ARG A 122 -7.21 -17.88 9.18
N ASN A 123 -8.36 -17.68 9.84
CA ASN A 123 -9.05 -18.76 10.54
C ASN A 123 -9.96 -19.59 9.61
N GLU A 124 -10.45 -19.01 8.53
CA GLU A 124 -11.48 -19.64 7.66
C GLU A 124 -10.97 -19.96 6.25
N LEU A 125 -9.86 -19.34 5.80
CA LEU A 125 -9.25 -19.51 4.48
C LEU A 125 -7.80 -20.01 4.62
N ASP A 126 -7.64 -21.22 5.17
CA ASP A 126 -6.35 -21.90 5.32
C ASP A 126 -6.22 -23.04 4.28
#